data_AF-A0A942IR63-F1
#
_entry.id   AF-A0A942IR63-F1
#
_cell.length_a   1.000
_cell.length_b   1.000
_cell.length_c   1.000
_cell.angle_alpha   90.00
_cell.angle_beta   90.00
_cell.angle_gamma   90.00
#
_symmetry.space_group_name_H-M   'P 1'
#
loop_
_entity.id
_entity.type
_entity.pdbx_description
1 polymer ?
#
loop_
_entity_poly.entity_id
_entity_poly.type
_entity_poly.pdbx_seq_one_letter_code
_entity_poly.pdbx_strand_id
1 'polypeptide(L)'
;MFCNYCGASNDNDAEFCINCGGSLSKLRRVKKFLHKRLLNARFPLNKAYLLKALFDVSFEQFVSFKIIKFIYGLSILSAGLIALLFVIAGFRVSLLFGVFVLLIGAPLIFLLIVLYSRILLEVILLNFRTGNHKIKKEEQPESVDSIEWNV
;
A
#
# COMPACT_ATOMS: atom_id res chain seq x y z
N MET A 1 20.12 27.79 6.83
CA MET A 1 18.66 27.49 6.71
C MET A 1 17.88 28.76 6.37
N PHE A 2 16.70 28.65 5.75
CA PHE A 2 15.87 29.81 5.37
C PHE A 2 14.81 30.12 6.42
N CYS A 3 14.56 31.42 6.65
CA CYS A 3 13.52 31.89 7.56
C CYS A 3 12.13 31.79 6.91
N ASN A 4 11.18 31.14 7.57
CA ASN A 4 9.81 30.99 7.04
C ASN A 4 8.95 32.26 7.13
N TYR A 5 9.42 33.29 7.84
CA TYR A 5 8.70 34.56 7.97
C TYR A 5 9.09 35.57 6.89
N CYS A 6 10.37 35.67 6.55
CA CYS A 6 10.88 36.68 5.62
C CYS A 6 11.75 36.12 4.48
N GLY A 7 12.01 34.81 4.44
CA GLY A 7 12.81 34.17 3.39
C GLY A 7 14.32 34.35 3.50
N ALA A 8 14.83 35.12 4.47
CA ALA A 8 16.26 35.37 4.61
C ALA A 8 17.07 34.09 4.87
N SER A 9 18.26 34.00 4.26
CA SER A 9 19.22 32.94 4.52
C SER A 9 19.94 33.21 5.84
N ASN A 10 20.01 32.20 6.69
CA ASN A 10 20.67 32.23 8.00
C ASN A 10 21.62 31.05 8.15
N ASP A 11 22.59 31.17 9.05
CA ASP A 11 23.46 30.05 9.41
C ASP A 11 22.66 28.86 9.97
N ASN A 12 23.22 27.66 9.83
CA ASN A 12 22.53 26.43 10.23
C ASN A 12 22.39 26.28 11.76
N ASP A 13 23.14 27.06 12.53
CA ASP A 13 23.11 27.09 14.00
C ASP A 13 22.48 28.37 14.57
N ALA A 14 21.97 29.27 13.72
CA ALA A 14 21.32 30.50 14.17
C ALA A 14 20.00 30.22 14.90
N GLU A 15 19.83 30.77 16.11
CA GLU A 15 18.58 30.64 16.89
C GLU A 15 17.50 31.63 16.46
N PHE A 16 17.90 32.76 15.88
CA PHE A 16 17.03 33.84 15.41
C PHE A 16 17.43 34.28 14.01
N CYS A 17 16.47 34.81 13.25
CA CYS A 17 16.69 35.32 11.91
C CYS A 17 17.42 36.67 11.95
N ILE A 18 18.51 36.80 11.20
CA ILE A 18 19.32 38.03 11.10
C ILE A 18 18.54 39.22 10.53
N ASN A 19 17.52 38.97 9.71
CA ASN A 19 16.76 40.03 9.04
C ASN A 19 15.50 40.44 9.82
N CYS A 20 14.71 39.48 10.31
CA CYS A 20 13.39 39.76 10.90
C CYS A 20 13.28 39.42 12.39
N GLY A 21 14.34 38.93 13.02
CA GLY A 21 14.34 38.53 14.45
C GLY A 21 13.50 37.31 14.80
N GLY A 22 12.83 36.68 13.83
CA GLY A 22 11.98 35.50 14.06
C GLY A 22 12.77 34.28 14.56
N SER A 23 12.20 33.51 15.48
CA SER A 23 12.87 32.34 16.08
C SER A 23 12.94 31.14 15.12
N LEU A 24 14.15 30.59 14.93
CA LEU A 24 14.44 29.45 14.04
C LEU A 24 14.65 28.13 14.81
N SER A 25 14.86 28.20 16.13
CA SER A 25 15.17 27.05 17.00
C SER A 25 14.06 25.97 17.02
N LYS A 26 12.80 26.38 16.89
CA LYS A 26 11.63 25.48 16.90
C LYS A 26 11.63 24.52 15.70
N LEU A 27 12.04 25.00 14.52
CA LEU A 27 12.10 24.21 13.29
C LEU A 27 13.24 23.16 13.34
N ARG A 28 14.38 23.53 13.94
CA ARG A 28 15.50 22.61 14.16
C ARG A 28 15.11 21.43 15.04
N ARG A 29 14.34 21.69 16.12
CA ARG A 29 13.87 20.66 17.06
C ARG A 29 12.92 19.66 16.38
N VAL A 30 11.99 20.15 15.56
CA VAL A 30 11.03 19.31 14.82
C VAL A 30 11.76 18.42 13.81
N LYS A 31 12.68 18.95 13.00
CA LYS A 31 13.43 18.15 12.01
C LYS A 31 14.24 17.03 12.65
N LYS A 32 14.90 17.30 13.78
CA LYS A 32 15.70 16.30 14.51
C LYS A 32 14.82 15.17 15.06
N PHE A 33 13.62 15.50 15.53
CA PHE A 33 12.64 14.54 16.02
C PHE A 33 12.03 13.70 14.89
N LEU A 34 11.71 14.34 13.76
CA LEU A 34 11.12 13.68 12.58
C LEU A 34 12.08 12.65 11.99
N HIS A 35 13.36 13.00 11.84
CA HIS A 35 14.37 12.09 11.31
C HIS A 35 14.58 10.87 12.22
N LYS A 36 14.58 11.07 13.55
CA LYS A 36 14.72 9.98 14.52
C LYS A 36 13.52 9.02 14.50
N ARG A 37 12.30 9.52 14.27
CA ARG A 37 11.08 8.69 14.15
C ARG A 37 11.05 7.87 12.86
N LEU A 38 11.47 8.47 11.74
CA LEU A 38 11.54 7.78 10.45
C LEU A 38 12.58 6.64 10.44
N LEU A 39 13.72 6.84 11.12
CA LEU A 39 14.76 5.81 11.22
C LEU A 39 14.37 4.65 12.16
N ASN A 40 13.52 4.90 13.15
CA ASN A 40 13.13 3.88 14.15
C ASN A 40 11.87 3.08 13.79
N ALA A 41 11.24 3.36 12.66
CA ALA A 41 10.13 2.59 12.13
C ALA A 41 10.62 1.31 11.42
N ARG A 42 11.47 0.52 12.08
CA ARG A 42 11.73 -0.87 11.66
C ARG A 42 10.58 -1.71 12.18
N PHE A 43 9.55 -1.89 11.36
CA PHE A 43 8.46 -2.83 11.64
C PHE A 43 9.02 -4.25 11.73
N PRO A 44 9.04 -4.90 12.91
CA PRO A 44 9.41 -6.30 13.01
C PRO A 44 8.26 -7.12 12.43
N LEU A 45 8.41 -7.58 11.19
CA LEU A 45 7.47 -8.48 10.51
C LEU A 45 7.55 -9.86 11.17
N ASN A 46 6.81 -10.04 12.26
CA ASN A 46 6.67 -11.34 12.90
C ASN A 46 5.75 -12.21 12.02
N LYS A 47 6.21 -13.41 11.62
CA LYS A 47 5.46 -14.35 10.75
C LYS A 47 4.06 -14.68 11.30
N ALA A 48 3.94 -14.73 12.63
CA ALA A 48 2.66 -14.98 13.31
C ALA A 48 1.60 -13.89 13.02
N TYR A 49 2.03 -12.62 12.86
CA TYR A 49 1.13 -11.53 12.53
C TYR A 49 0.61 -11.62 11.09
N LEU A 50 1.45 -12.08 10.15
CA LEU A 50 1.02 -12.29 8.76
C LEU A 50 -0.04 -13.38 8.65
N LEU A 51 0.15 -14.51 9.33
CA LEU A 51 -0.84 -15.59 9.34
C LEU A 51 -2.14 -15.16 10.01
N LYS A 52 -2.04 -14.43 11.12
CA LYS A 52 -3.22 -13.90 11.83
C LYS A 52 -3.99 -12.88 10.99
N ALA A 53 -3.29 -12.00 10.26
CA ALA A 53 -3.92 -11.04 9.34
C ALA A 53 -4.52 -11.69 8.09
N LEU A 54 -4.01 -12.85 7.65
CA LEU A 54 -4.58 -13.60 6.52
C LEU A 54 -5.89 -14.32 6.88
N PHE A 55 -6.03 -14.78 8.11
CA PHE A 55 -7.22 -15.47 8.61
C PHE A 55 -8.15 -14.56 9.43
N ASP A 56 -7.93 -13.24 9.38
CA ASP A 56 -8.82 -12.29 10.02
C ASP A 56 -10.08 -12.11 9.16
N VAL A 57 -11.12 -12.87 9.50
CA VAL A 57 -12.44 -12.86 8.84
C VAL A 57 -13.21 -11.55 9.14
N SER A 58 -12.66 -10.68 10.00
CA SER A 58 -13.34 -9.47 10.47
C SER A 58 -13.31 -8.31 9.46
N PHE A 59 -12.44 -8.32 8.45
CA PHE A 59 -12.32 -7.34 7.33
C PHE A 59 -12.45 -5.83 7.64
N GLU A 60 -12.47 -5.41 8.91
CA GLU A 60 -12.66 -4.01 9.35
C GLU A 60 -11.41 -3.15 9.11
N GLN A 61 -10.26 -3.76 8.81
CA GLN A 61 -9.00 -3.05 8.57
C GLN A 61 -8.54 -3.19 7.12
N PHE A 62 -8.23 -2.04 6.52
CA PHE A 62 -7.71 -1.89 5.16
C PHE A 62 -6.59 -2.91 4.86
N VAL A 63 -6.78 -3.71 3.80
CA VAL A 63 -5.75 -4.64 3.31
C VAL A 63 -4.51 -3.84 2.92
N SER A 64 -3.46 -3.96 3.72
CA SER A 64 -2.20 -3.25 3.45
C SER A 64 -1.62 -3.69 2.10
N PHE A 65 -1.04 -2.75 1.34
CA PHE A 65 -0.35 -3.02 0.06
C PHE A 65 0.68 -4.17 0.12
N LYS A 66 1.21 -4.49 1.32
CA LYS A 66 2.09 -5.64 1.56
C LYS A 66 1.37 -6.99 1.42
N ILE A 67 0.13 -7.10 1.89
CA ILE A 67 -0.67 -8.33 1.84
C ILE A 67 -1.06 -8.65 0.39
N ILE A 68 -1.37 -7.63 -0.41
CA ILE A 68 -1.71 -7.80 -1.84
C ILE A 68 -0.57 -8.45 -2.63
N LYS A 69 0.67 -8.02 -2.41
CA LYS A 69 1.86 -8.64 -3.04
C LYS A 69 2.02 -10.11 -2.62
N PHE A 70 1.74 -10.41 -1.35
CA PHE A 70 1.80 -11.77 -0.83
C PHE A 70 0.72 -12.67 -1.46
N ILE A 71 -0.53 -12.21 -1.52
CA ILE A 71 -1.65 -12.94 -2.13
C ILE A 71 -1.38 -13.21 -3.61
N TYR A 72 -0.86 -12.24 -4.36
CA TYR A 72 -0.50 -12.43 -5.76
C TYR A 72 0.61 -13.47 -5.95
N GLY A 73 1.66 -13.42 -5.10
CA GLY A 73 2.70 -14.43 -5.13
C GLY A 73 2.15 -15.84 -4.84
N LEU A 74 1.25 -15.94 -3.86
CA LEU A 74 0.59 -17.21 -3.52
C LEU A 74 -0.33 -17.70 -4.65
N SER A 75 -1.01 -16.80 -5.37
CA SER A 75 -1.89 -17.18 -6.49
C SER A 75 -1.10 -17.67 -7.70
N ILE A 76 0.09 -17.12 -7.98
CA ILE A 76 0.98 -17.64 -9.02
C ILE A 76 1.48 -19.05 -8.64
N LEU A 77 1.88 -19.24 -7.38
CA LEU A 77 2.34 -20.54 -6.91
C LEU A 77 1.23 -21.59 -7.01
N SER A 78 0.01 -21.26 -6.57
CA SER A 78 -1.13 -22.16 -6.67
C SER A 78 -1.54 -22.43 -8.12
N ALA A 79 -1.49 -21.44 -9.02
CA ALA A 79 -1.74 -21.63 -10.45
C ALA A 79 -0.77 -22.65 -11.07
N GLY A 80 0.52 -22.58 -10.74
CA GLY A 80 1.53 -23.54 -11.19
C GLY A 80 1.25 -24.96 -10.67
N LEU A 81 0.86 -25.08 -9.39
CA LEU A 81 0.53 -26.36 -8.77
C LEU A 81 -0.72 -26.99 -9.39
N ILE A 82 -1.76 -26.18 -9.62
CA ILE A 82 -2.99 -26.61 -10.28
C ILE A 82 -2.68 -27.08 -11.70
N ALA A 83 -1.94 -26.29 -12.49
CA ALA A 83 -1.56 -26.67 -13.84
C ALA A 83 -0.80 -28.01 -13.86
N LEU A 84 0.13 -28.22 -12.92
CA LEU A 84 0.86 -29.48 -12.80
C LEU A 84 -0.06 -30.66 -12.47
N LEU A 85 -1.01 -30.48 -11.54
CA LEU A 85 -2.00 -31.52 -11.22
C LEU A 85 -2.85 -31.89 -12.44
N PHE A 86 -3.26 -30.90 -13.25
CA PHE A 86 -4.00 -31.15 -14.49
C PHE A 86 -3.17 -31.92 -15.52
N VAL A 87 -1.88 -31.63 -15.64
CA VAL A 87 -0.98 -32.41 -16.50
C VAL A 87 -0.92 -33.87 -16.06
N ILE A 88 -0.70 -34.12 -14.76
CA ILE A 88 -0.65 -35.48 -14.20
C ILE A 88 -1.98 -36.20 -14.46
N ALA A 89 -3.11 -35.54 -14.20
CA ALA A 89 -4.43 -36.10 -14.47
C ALA A 89 -4.64 -36.38 -15.97
N GLY A 90 -4.15 -35.52 -16.87
CA GLY A 90 -4.22 -35.71 -18.31
C GLY A 90 -3.50 -36.97 -18.78
N PHE A 91 -2.28 -37.22 -18.28
CA PHE A 91 -1.53 -38.44 -18.59
C PHE A 91 -2.16 -39.71 -18.02
N ARG A 92 -3.00 -39.61 -16.98
CA ARG A 92 -3.78 -40.76 -16.48
C ARG A 92 -4.91 -41.18 -17.41
N VAL A 93 -5.42 -40.26 -18.24
CA VAL A 93 -6.48 -40.54 -19.21
C VAL A 93 -5.91 -41.15 -20.49
N SER A 94 -4.93 -40.48 -21.11
CA SER A 94 -4.21 -41.03 -22.27
C SER A 94 -2.93 -40.24 -22.54
N LEU A 95 -2.01 -40.83 -23.29
CA LEU A 95 -0.73 -40.20 -23.63
C LEU A 95 -0.92 -38.97 -24.53
N LEU A 96 -1.75 -39.08 -25.58
CA LEU A 96 -2.09 -37.98 -26.49
C LEU A 96 -2.75 -36.81 -25.74
N PHE A 97 -3.71 -37.10 -24.85
CA PHE A 97 -4.37 -36.07 -24.06
C PHE A 97 -3.42 -35.42 -23.06
N GLY A 98 -2.55 -36.20 -22.41
CA GLY A 98 -1.51 -35.66 -21.52
C GLY A 98 -0.57 -34.68 -22.22
N VAL A 99 -0.11 -35.00 -23.44
CA VAL A 99 0.74 -34.09 -24.24
C VAL A 99 -0.01 -32.83 -24.65
N PHE A 100 -1.28 -32.94 -25.04
CA PHE A 100 -2.13 -31.78 -25.35
C PHE A 100 -2.29 -30.86 -24.13
N VAL A 101 -2.58 -31.44 -22.96
CA VAL A 101 -2.69 -30.68 -21.71
C VAL A 101 -1.34 -30.09 -21.31
N LEU A 102 -0.22 -30.78 -21.50
CA LEU A 102 1.10 -30.23 -21.17
C LEU A 102 1.49 -29.02 -22.04
N LEU A 103 1.26 -29.09 -23.35
CA LEU A 103 1.71 -28.06 -24.29
C LEU A 103 0.75 -26.89 -24.43
N ILE A 104 -0.55 -27.14 -24.38
CA ILE A 104 -1.58 -26.13 -24.65
C ILE A 104 -2.40 -25.88 -23.38
N GLY A 105 -2.88 -26.94 -22.73
CA GLY A 105 -3.77 -26.84 -21.58
C GLY A 105 -3.13 -26.13 -20.38
N ALA A 106 -1.94 -26.54 -19.96
CA ALA A 106 -1.27 -26.08 -18.76
C ALA A 106 -0.82 -24.61 -18.88
N PRO A 107 -0.19 -24.17 -19.98
CA PRO A 107 0.08 -22.74 -20.18
C PRO A 107 -1.20 -21.90 -20.21
N LEU A 108 -2.26 -22.40 -20.85
CA LEU A 108 -3.54 -21.70 -20.93
C LEU A 108 -4.22 -21.57 -19.56
N ILE A 109 -4.29 -22.67 -18.79
CA ILE A 109 -4.85 -22.70 -17.43
C ILE A 109 -4.05 -21.78 -16.51
N PHE A 110 -2.73 -21.88 -16.54
CA PHE A 110 -1.85 -21.03 -15.74
C PHE A 110 -2.08 -19.55 -16.05
N LEU A 111 -2.10 -19.19 -17.33
CA LEU A 111 -2.30 -17.81 -17.77
C LEU A 111 -3.68 -17.29 -17.37
N LEU A 112 -4.74 -18.09 -17.55
CA LEU A 112 -6.10 -17.70 -17.17
C LEU A 112 -6.22 -17.46 -15.66
N ILE A 113 -5.66 -18.34 -14.82
CA ILE A 113 -5.72 -18.17 -13.35
C ILE A 113 -4.94 -16.93 -12.91
N VAL A 114 -3.73 -16.71 -13.46
CA VAL A 114 -2.91 -15.53 -13.13
C VAL A 114 -3.58 -14.24 -13.61
N LEU A 115 -4.15 -14.24 -14.81
CA LEU A 115 -4.87 -13.08 -15.36
C LEU A 115 -6.11 -12.75 -14.52
N TYR A 116 -6.92 -13.76 -14.19
CA TYR A 116 -8.09 -13.59 -13.34
C TYR A 116 -7.70 -13.03 -11.96
N SER A 117 -6.66 -13.60 -11.35
CA SER A 117 -6.12 -13.09 -10.08
C SER A 117 -5.67 -11.63 -10.18
N ARG A 118 -5.05 -11.23 -11.30
CA ARG A 118 -4.62 -9.85 -11.54
C ARG A 118 -5.81 -8.89 -11.61
N ILE A 119 -6.85 -9.25 -12.35
CA ILE A 119 -8.08 -8.45 -12.47
C ILE A 119 -8.75 -8.31 -11.10
N LEU A 120 -8.88 -9.40 -10.34
CA LEU A 120 -9.44 -9.35 -8.99
C LEU A 120 -8.66 -8.41 -8.07
N LEU A 121 -7.34 -8.48 -8.06
CA LEU A 121 -6.51 -7.60 -7.25
C LEU A 121 -6.64 -6.14 -7.67
N GLU A 122 -6.78 -5.87 -8.96
CA GLU A 122 -7.01 -4.53 -9.48
C GLU A 122 -8.36 -3.96 -9.02
N VAL A 123 -9.44 -4.76 -9.10
CA VAL A 123 -10.76 -4.38 -8.58
C VAL A 123 -10.72 -4.11 -7.07
N ILE A 124 -10.04 -4.97 -6.30
CA ILE A 124 -9.87 -4.79 -4.86
C ILE A 124 -9.13 -3.47 -4.57
N LEU A 125 -8.02 -3.19 -5.27
CA LEU A 125 -7.25 -1.96 -5.12
C LEU A 125 -8.04 -0.70 -5.50
N LEU A 126 -8.86 -0.77 -6.54
CA LEU A 126 -9.72 0.33 -6.97
C LEU A 126 -10.78 0.67 -5.92
N ASN A 127 -11.39 -0.34 -5.31
CA ASN A 127 -12.34 -0.14 -4.21
C ASN A 127 -11.67 0.56 -3.02
N PHE A 128 -10.46 0.13 -2.63
CA PHE A 128 -9.69 0.79 -1.56
C PHE A 128 -9.31 2.24 -1.90
N ARG A 129 -8.91 2.52 -3.15
CA ARG A 129 -8.58 3.89 -3.59
C ARG A 129 -9.78 4.82 -3.47
N THR A 130 -10.98 4.33 -3.78
CA THR A 130 -12.22 5.13 -3.75
C THR A 130 -12.65 5.47 -2.32
N GLY A 131 -12.52 4.53 -1.37
CA GLY A 131 -12.84 4.76 0.04
C GLY A 131 -12.01 5.89 0.67
N ASN A 132 -10.70 5.91 0.41
CA ASN A 132 -9.80 6.94 0.95
C ASN A 132 -10.11 8.36 0.45
N HIS A 133 -10.65 8.49 -0.76
CA HIS A 133 -11.00 9.80 -1.32
C HIS A 133 -12.33 10.33 -0.75
N LYS A 134 -13.25 9.45 -0.31
CA LYS A 134 -14.50 9.86 0.33
C LYS A 134 -14.25 10.45 1.72
N ILE A 135 -13.42 9.80 2.54
CA ILE A 135 -13.07 10.28 3.89
C ILE A 135 -12.49 11.71 3.85
N LYS A 136 -11.66 12.02 2.85
CA LYS A 136 -11.03 13.35 2.72
C LYS A 136 -12.00 14.47 2.33
N LYS A 137 -13.14 14.15 1.74
CA LYS A 137 -14.17 15.14 1.37
C LYS A 137 -15.11 15.47 2.52
N GLU A 138 -15.26 14.56 3.47
CA GLU A 138 -16.15 14.70 4.63
C GLU A 138 -15.46 15.43 5.79
N GLU A 139 -14.12 15.45 5.81
CA GLU A 139 -13.31 16.13 6.82
C GLU A 139 -12.89 17.55 6.42
N GLN A 140 -13.38 18.08 5.29
CA GLN A 140 -13.34 19.52 5.07
C GLN A 140 -14.50 20.11 5.89
N PRO A 141 -14.24 20.75 7.05
CA PRO A 141 -15.31 21.33 7.84
C PRO A 141 -16.07 22.28 6.93
N GLU A 142 -17.38 22.02 6.84
CA GLU A 142 -18.38 22.96 6.36
C GLU A 142 -17.91 24.37 6.73
N SER A 143 -17.64 25.17 5.70
CA SER A 143 -17.18 26.54 5.86
C SER A 143 -18.09 27.22 6.85
N VAL A 144 -17.53 27.60 8.00
CA VAL A 144 -18.12 28.55 8.96
C VAL A 144 -18.12 29.93 8.30
N ASP A 145 -18.80 30.05 7.16
CA ASP A 145 -19.12 31.28 6.47
C ASP A 145 -20.64 31.49 6.60
N SER A 146 -21.06 31.56 7.85
CA SER A 146 -22.30 32.19 8.29
C SER A 146 -22.02 32.94 9.60
N ILE A 147 -20.92 33.70 9.65
CA ILE A 147 -20.83 34.81 10.59
C ILE A 147 -21.60 35.97 9.95
N GLU A 148 -22.88 36.00 10.29
CA GLU A 148 -23.76 37.15 10.20
C GLU A 148 -23.07 38.31 10.95
N TRP A 149 -22.47 39.24 10.20
CA TRP A 149 -21.93 40.47 10.78
C TRP A 149 -23.11 41.35 11.16
N ASN A 150 -23.48 41.29 12.43
CA ASN A 150 -24.38 42.23 13.05
C ASN A 150 -23.61 43.56 13.24
N VAL A 151 -23.78 44.50 12.31
CA VAL A 151 -23.42 45.93 12.43
C VAL A 151 -24.56 46.77 11.89
#